data_AF-X1J8V2-F1
#
_entry.id   AF-X1J8V2-F1
#
_cell.length_a   1.000
_cell.length_b   1.000
_cell.length_c   1.000
_cell.angle_alpha   90.00
_cell.angle_beta   90.00
_cell.angle_gamma   90.00
#
_symmetry.space_group_name_H-M   'P 1'
#
loop_
_entity.id
_entity.type
_entity.pdbx_description
1 polymer ?
#
loop_
_entity_poly.entity_id
_entity_poly.type
_entity_poly.pdbx_seq_one_letter_code
_entity_poly.pdbx_strand_id
1 'polypeptide(L)' 'MVIRICRENGIKVKQKKVHYRDIINADEIFKTSSIAGIVPVKKIDRFVVAGKVPGNITSKLMKLYGDKVEYSKLDSISL' A
#
# COMPACT_ATOMS: atom_id res chain seq x y z
N MET A 1 -7.55 -5.79 -4.17
CA MET A 1 -6.29 -6.54 -3.93
C MET A 1 -5.66 -6.23 -2.57
N VAL A 2 -5.22 -4.98 -2.32
CA VAL A 2 -4.40 -4.64 -1.13
C VAL A 2 -5.08 -4.94 0.21
N ILE A 3 -6.37 -4.63 0.37
CA ILE A 3 -7.11 -4.98 1.60
C ILE A 3 -7.11 -6.50 1.87
N ARG A 4 -7.20 -7.32 0.81
CA ARG A 4 -7.15 -8.79 0.92
C ARG A 4 -5.75 -9.24 1.36
N ILE A 5 -4.70 -8.70 0.74
CA ILE A 5 -3.30 -8.96 1.14
C ILE A 5 -3.09 -8.62 2.62
N CYS A 6 -3.60 -7.46 3.08
CA CYS A 6 -3.50 -7.09 4.49
C CYS A 6 -4.14 -8.14 5.41
N ARG A 7 -5.38 -8.55 5.10
CA ARG A 7 -6.13 -9.55 5.89
C ARG A 7 -5.42 -10.89 5.93
N GLU A 8 -4.94 -11.38 4.78
CA GLU A 8 -4.20 -12.65 4.65
C GLU A 8 -2.87 -12.64 5.45
N ASN A 9 -2.31 -11.46 5.72
CA ASN A 9 -1.01 -11.29 6.39
C ASN A 9 -1.12 -10.71 7.81
N GLY A 10 -2.31 -10.74 8.42
CA GLY A 10 -2.52 -10.26 9.79
C GLY A 10 -2.35 -8.74 9.97
N ILE A 11 -2.38 -7.96 8.90
CA ILE A 11 -2.30 -6.49 8.94
C ILE A 11 -3.72 -5.97 9.20
N LYS A 12 -3.91 -5.27 10.32
CA LYS A 12 -5.21 -4.69 10.69
C LYS A 12 -5.65 -3.67 9.64
N VAL A 13 -6.89 -3.81 9.16
CA VAL A 13 -7.50 -2.88 8.20
C VAL A 13 -8.77 -2.30 8.79
N LYS A 14 -8.87 -0.97 8.78
CA LYS A 14 -10.12 -0.25 9.08
C LYS A 14 -10.51 0.59 7.87
N GLN A 15 -11.64 0.25 7.26
CA GLN A 15 -12.26 1.08 6.23
C GLN A 15 -13.08 2.16 6.94
N LYS A 16 -12.72 3.43 6.73
CA LYS A 16 -13.42 4.58 7.30
C LYS A 16 -13.32 5.77 6.34
N LYS A 17 -14.18 6.77 6.54
CA LYS A 17 -13.92 8.11 6.01
C LYS A 17 -12.63 8.63 6.65
N VAL A 18 -11.74 9.17 5.84
CA VAL A 18 -10.50 9.82 6.27
C VAL A 18 -10.60 11.30 5.95
N HIS A 19 -10.20 12.14 6.90
CA HIS A 19 -10.11 13.58 6.70
C HIS A 19 -8.67 13.97 6.36
N TYR A 20 -8.49 15.16 5.80
CA TYR A 20 -7.16 15.69 5.46
C TYR A 20 -6.19 15.64 6.66
N ARG A 21 -6.69 15.92 7.87
CA ARG A 21 -5.90 15.83 9.11
C ARG A 21 -5.45 14.41 9.45
N ASP A 22 -6.25 13.37 9.16
CA ASP A 22 -5.79 11.98 9.32
C ASP A 22 -4.61 11.69 8.39
N ILE A 23 -4.67 12.23 7.17
CA ILE A 23 -3.68 11.98 6.11
C ILE A 23 -2.35 12.65 6.43
N ILE A 24 -2.34 13.96 6.72
CA ILE A 24 -1.07 14.70 6.96
C ILE A 24 -0.37 14.31 8.27
N ASN A 25 -1.09 13.65 9.20
CA ASN A 25 -0.53 13.15 10.46
C ASN A 25 -0.26 11.64 10.44
N ALA A 26 -0.43 10.96 9.29
CA ALA A 26 -0.16 9.54 9.19
C ALA A 26 1.35 9.25 9.20
N ASP A 27 1.75 8.15 9.84
CA ASP A 27 3.15 7.68 9.85
C ASP A 27 3.63 7.27 8.44
N GLU A 28 2.72 6.72 7.63
CA GLU A 28 2.97 6.29 6.27
C GLU A 28 1.76 6.59 5.39
N ILE A 29 2.00 6.97 4.12
CA ILE A 29 0.96 7.20 3.13
C ILE A 29 1.37 6.50 1.83
N PHE A 30 0.42 5.81 1.20
CA PHE A 30 0.60 5.23 -0.12
C PHE A 30 -0.72 5.28 -0.90
N LYS A 31 -0.61 5.23 -2.23
CA LYS A 31 -1.75 5.02 -3.13
C LYS A 31 -1.58 3.73 -3.93
N THR A 32 -2.69 3.19 -4.42
CA THR A 32 -2.69 1.99 -5.26
C THR A 32 -3.17 2.32 -6.66
N SER A 33 -2.56 1.72 -7.68
CA SER A 33 -2.98 1.81 -9.09
C SER A 33 -2.77 0.45 -9.76
N SER A 34 -3.62 0.08 -10.71
CA SER A 34 -3.45 -1.16 -11.49
C SER A 34 -2.11 -1.20 -12.23
N ILE A 35 -1.63 -0.05 -12.71
CA ILE A 35 -0.37 0.06 -13.46
C ILE A 35 0.82 0.17 -12.51
N ALA A 36 0.75 1.10 -11.54
CA ALA A 36 1.90 1.41 -10.69
C ALA A 36 2.00 0.55 -9.42
N GLY A 37 1.03 -0.34 -9.18
CA GLY A 37 0.97 -1.13 -7.96
C GLY A 37 0.78 -0.25 -6.73
N ILE A 38 1.65 -0.41 -5.73
CA ILE A 38 1.66 0.38 -4.50
C ILE A 38 2.73 1.47 -4.61
N VAL A 39 2.31 2.73 -4.49
CA VAL A 39 3.19 3.89 -4.65
C VAL A 39 3.25 4.66 -3.32
N PRO A 40 4.43 4.72 -2.65
CA PRO A 40 4.59 5.51 -1.43
C PRO A 40 4.50 7.01 -1.72
N VAL A 41 3.95 7.77 -0.77
CA VAL A 41 3.78 9.21 -0.87
C VAL A 41 4.71 9.89 0.14
N LYS A 42 5.62 10.75 -0.35
CA LYS A 42 6.59 11.49 0.47
C LYS A 42 6.08 12.88 0.91
N LYS A 43 5.18 13.48 0.14
CA LYS A 43 4.71 14.86 0.36
C LYS A 43 3.29 15.04 -0.18
N ILE A 44 2.49 15.81 0.56
CA ILE A 44 1.14 16.25 0.19
C ILE A 44 1.09 17.77 0.42
N ASP A 45 0.86 18.53 -0.64
CA ASP A 45 0.91 20.00 -0.64
C ASP A 45 2.21 20.54 -0.02
N ARG A 46 2.13 21.13 1.17
CA ARG A 46 3.27 21.62 1.95
C ARG A 46 3.75 20.66 3.03
N PHE A 47 3.03 19.57 3.28
CA PHE A 47 3.31 18.61 4.34
C PHE A 47 4.17 17.46 3.83
N VAL A 48 5.30 17.22 4.49
CA VAL A 48 6.20 16.10 4.20
C VAL A 48 5.93 15.00 5.22
N VAL A 49 5.77 13.76 4.73
CA VAL A 49 5.58 12.60 5.62
C VAL A 49 6.84 12.43 6.46
N ALA A 50 6.65 12.34 7.77
CA ALA A 50 7.75 12.14 8.70
C ALA A 50 8.33 10.72 8.56
N GLY A 51 9.65 10.58 8.76
CA GLY A 51 10.31 9.28 8.74
C GLY A 51 10.67 8.77 7.33
N LYS A 52 10.82 7.45 7.22
CA LYS A 52 11.29 6.78 6.01
C LYS A 52 10.14 6.58 5.02
N VAL A 53 10.40 6.86 3.74
CA VAL A 53 9.45 6.65 2.64
C VAL A 53 10.12 5.80 1.55
N PRO A 54 9.65 4.58 1.25
CA PRO A 54 8.54 3.88 1.93
C PRO A 54 8.90 3.49 3.37
N GLY A 55 7.90 3.53 4.25
CA GLY A 55 8.04 3.03 5.62
C GLY A 55 7.93 1.50 5.68
N ASN A 56 7.87 0.95 6.88
CA ASN A 56 7.92 -0.49 7.11
C ASN A 56 6.67 -1.20 6.58
N ILE A 57 5.48 -0.63 6.81
CA ILE A 57 4.23 -1.23 6.37
C ILE A 57 4.10 -1.14 4.85
N THR A 58 4.42 0.01 4.27
CA THR A 58 4.35 0.22 2.82
C THR A 58 5.35 -0.69 2.10
N SER A 59 6.58 -0.81 2.60
CA SER A 59 7.59 -1.73 2.02
C SER A 59 7.12 -3.19 2.07
N LYS A 60 6.54 -3.62 3.21
CA LYS A 60 5.98 -4.97 3.34
C LYS A 60 4.84 -5.21 2.34
N LEU A 61 3.94 -4.24 2.19
CA LEU A 61 2.82 -4.35 1.25
C LEU A 61 3.29 -4.36 -0.21
N MET A 62 4.31 -3.57 -0.57
CA MET A 62 4.89 -3.58 -1.92
C MET A 62 5.42 -4.97 -2.29
N LYS A 63 6.15 -5.63 -1.37
CA LYS A 63 6.63 -7.01 -1.56
C LYS A 63 5.47 -7.99 -1.76
N LEU A 64 4.53 -8.03 -0.80
CA LEU A 64 3.39 -8.95 -0.84
C LEU A 64 2.50 -8.75 -2.09
N TYR A 65 2.37 -7.51 -2.57
CA TYR A 65 1.65 -7.20 -3.80
C TYR A 65 2.38 -7.73 -5.03
N GLY A 66 3.71 -7.52 -5.11
CA GLY A 66 4.55 -8.07 -6.18
C GLY A 66 4.41 -9.59 -6.28
N ASP A 67 4.59 -10.28 -5.15
CA ASP A 67 4.48 -11.74 -5.07
C ASP A 67 3.10 -12.21 -5.59
N LYS A 68 2.00 -11.61 -5.12
CA LYS A 68 0.63 -11.94 -5.57
C LYS A 68 0.40 -11.73 -7.07
N VAL A 69 0.92 -10.64 -7.63
CA VAL A 69 0.75 -10.34 -9.07
C VAL A 69 1.54 -11.32 -9.92
N GLU A 70 2.74 -11.72 -9.47
CA GLU A 70 3.55 -12.72 -10.16
C GLU A 70 2.87 -14.09 -10.16
N TYR A 71 2.38 -14.56 -9.02
CA TYR A 71 1.57 -15.79 -8.94
C TYR A 71 0.35 -15.75 -9.88
N SER A 72 -0.37 -14.63 -9.93
CA SER A 72 -1.56 -14.50 -10.79
C SER A 72 -1.22 -14.62 -12.28
N LYS A 73 -0.02 -14.20 -12.71
CA LYS A 73 0.44 -14.37 -14.09
C LYS A 73 0.79 -15.82 -14.40
N LEU A 74 1.43 -16.53 -13.46
CA LEU A 74 1.76 -17.95 -13.60
C LEU A 74 0.50 -18.81 -13.75
N ASP A 75 -0.55 -18.53 -12.96
CA ASP A 75 -1.85 -19.20 -13.08
C ASP A 75 -2.53 -18.92 -14.43
N SER A 76 -2.32 -17.73 -15.01
CA SER A 76 -2.91 -17.33 -16.31
C SER A 76 -2.20 -17.95 -17.52
N ILE A 77 -0.96 -18.42 -17.36
CA ILE A 77 -0.15 -19.05 -18.43
C ILE A 77 -0.23 -20.60 -18.35
N SER A 78 -0.77 -21.13 -17.25
CA SER A 78 -0.91 -22.58 -17.02
C SER A 78 -2.26 -23.16 -17.52
N LEU A 79 -2.97 -22.42 -18.37
CA LEU A 79 -4.20 -22.79 -19.09
C LEU A 79 -3.95 -22.72 -20.60
#